data_AF-A0A914V6E5-F1
#
_entry.id   AF-A0A914V6E5-F1
#
_cell.length_a   1.000
_cell.length_b   1.000
_cell.length_c   1.000
_cell.angle_alpha   90.00
_cell.angle_beta   90.00
_cell.angle_gamma   90.00
#
_symmetry.space_group_name_H-M   'P 1'
#
loop_
_entity.id
_entity.type
_entity.pdbx_description
1 polymer ?
#
loop_
_entity_poly.entity_id
_entity_poly.type
_entity_poly.pdbx_seq_one_letter_code
_entity_poly.pdbx_strand_id
1 'polypeptide(L)'
;MVRFADSMGLDLEHIRHILVDDYTMVDANPDPHPLNSSIVIRAPRTLSASSSSSNCRYLVKRFNLPNSYNIPKLVDAKKVCLESLTILDLSLTGVIRVANVAFEKQVHVRYTLDGWATWTEVRASFIDSSSNGAND
;
A
#
# COMPACT_ATOMS: atom_id res chain seq x y z
N MET A 1 27.89 1.12 -33.49
CA MET A 1 27.24 1.01 -32.17
C MET A 1 27.42 2.36 -31.48
N VAL A 2 26.32 3.07 -31.21
CA VAL A 2 26.38 4.37 -30.51
C VAL A 2 26.35 4.10 -29.01
N ARG A 3 27.18 4.81 -28.23
CA ARG A 3 27.20 4.76 -26.76
C ARG A 3 27.17 6.19 -26.24
N PHE A 4 26.51 6.38 -25.11
CA PHE A 4 26.30 7.70 -24.50
C PHE A 4 27.01 7.74 -23.15
N ALA A 5 27.78 8.79 -22.94
CA ALA A 5 28.60 8.99 -21.76
C ALA A 5 28.43 10.41 -21.22
N ASP A 6 28.79 10.62 -19.95
CA ASP A 6 28.81 11.95 -19.33
C ASP A 6 29.99 12.81 -19.82
N SER A 7 30.11 14.04 -19.30
CA SER A 7 31.19 14.96 -19.63
C SER A 7 32.59 14.51 -19.15
N MET A 8 32.67 13.43 -18.37
CA MET A 8 33.93 12.79 -17.95
C MET A 8 34.24 11.51 -18.74
N GLY A 9 33.36 11.10 -19.67
CA GLY A 9 33.57 9.97 -20.56
C GLY A 9 33.13 8.61 -19.99
N LEU A 10 32.33 8.59 -18.92
CA LEU A 10 31.79 7.35 -18.34
C LEU A 10 30.42 7.00 -18.94
N ASP A 11 30.22 5.73 -19.31
CA ASP A 11 28.97 5.22 -19.89
C ASP A 11 27.76 5.51 -18.97
N LEU A 12 26.70 6.11 -19.51
CA LEU A 12 25.47 6.42 -18.79
C LEU A 12 24.60 5.16 -18.64
N GLU A 13 24.43 4.68 -17.40
CA GLU A 13 23.79 3.40 -17.09
C GLU A 13 22.30 3.30 -17.49
N HIS A 14 21.55 4.41 -17.46
CA HIS A 14 20.09 4.37 -17.56
C HIS A 14 19.49 5.30 -18.63
N ILE A 15 19.42 4.82 -19.87
CA ILE A 15 18.78 5.50 -21.00
C ILE A 15 17.31 5.07 -21.09
N ARG A 16 16.37 6.01 -21.01
CA ARG A 16 14.96 5.78 -21.40
C ARG A 16 14.64 6.49 -22.71
N HIS A 17 14.33 5.72 -23.73
CA HIS A 17 13.73 6.25 -24.96
C HIS A 17 12.24 6.48 -24.74
N ILE A 18 11.79 7.73 -24.94
CA ILE A 18 10.38 8.07 -25.07
C ILE A 18 10.14 8.23 -26.57
N LEU A 19 9.42 7.29 -27.17
CA LEU A 19 8.93 7.45 -28.54
C LEU A 19 7.78 8.44 -28.51
N VAL A 20 7.92 9.53 -29.24
CA VAL A 20 6.91 10.57 -29.44
C VAL A 20 6.30 10.34 -30.81
N ASP A 21 5.08 9.80 -30.82
CA ASP A 21 4.09 9.85 -31.91
C ASP A 21 2.73 9.77 -31.19
N ASP A 22 2.18 10.89 -30.76
CA ASP A 22 1.24 11.72 -31.52
C ASP A 22 -0.16 11.11 -31.66
N TYR A 23 -1.02 11.43 -30.69
CA TYR A 23 -2.36 11.94 -31.00
C TYR A 23 -2.68 13.11 -30.07
N THR A 24 -3.01 14.26 -30.66
CA THR A 24 -3.18 15.54 -29.95
C THR A 24 -4.60 16.11 -30.14
N MET A 25 -5.07 16.82 -29.10
CA MET A 25 -6.27 17.68 -29.08
C MET A 25 -7.63 16.96 -29.25
N VAL A 26 -8.74 17.28 -28.56
CA VAL A 26 -9.11 18.32 -27.56
C VAL A 26 -9.79 17.62 -26.34
N ASP A 27 -10.19 18.22 -25.22
CA ASP A 27 -10.34 19.63 -24.81
C ASP A 27 -10.25 19.76 -23.26
N ALA A 28 -10.47 20.97 -22.74
CA ALA A 28 -10.92 21.30 -21.37
C ALA A 28 -9.98 21.00 -20.18
N ASN A 29 -9.13 21.99 -19.91
CA ASN A 29 -8.77 22.53 -18.57
C ASN A 29 -7.80 21.69 -17.66
N PRO A 30 -6.87 22.33 -16.92
CA PRO A 30 -5.75 21.64 -16.28
C PRO A 30 -6.00 21.32 -14.80
N ASP A 31 -5.45 20.20 -14.33
CA ASP A 31 -4.67 20.13 -13.06
C ASP A 31 -3.90 18.79 -12.96
N PRO A 32 -2.87 18.68 -12.09
CA PRO A 32 -1.83 17.65 -12.20
C PRO A 32 -2.20 16.28 -11.61
N HIS A 33 -1.33 15.31 -11.91
CA HIS A 33 -1.37 13.92 -11.47
C HIS A 33 -1.86 13.68 -10.02
N PRO A 34 -2.77 12.70 -9.83
CA PRO A 34 -2.81 11.91 -8.63
C PRO A 34 -2.13 10.54 -8.84
N LEU A 35 -0.80 10.50 -8.67
CA LEU A 35 -0.06 9.26 -8.41
C LEU A 35 -0.30 8.80 -6.97
N ASN A 36 -1.53 8.33 -6.69
CA ASN A 36 -1.91 7.84 -5.37
C ASN A 36 -2.99 6.76 -5.46
N SER A 37 -2.56 5.57 -5.88
CA SER A 37 -3.26 4.29 -5.74
C SER A 37 -3.40 3.89 -4.26
N SER A 38 -4.24 4.63 -3.54
CA SER A 38 -4.63 4.28 -2.17
C SER A 38 -5.46 2.99 -2.16
N ILE A 39 -5.11 2.04 -1.29
CA ILE A 39 -5.90 0.81 -1.08
C ILE A 39 -7.16 1.18 -0.29
N VAL A 40 -8.32 0.99 -0.90
CA VAL A 40 -9.63 1.22 -0.28
C VAL A 40 -10.27 -0.11 0.11
N ILE A 41 -10.20 -0.49 1.39
CA ILE A 41 -10.94 -1.67 1.89
C ILE A 41 -12.41 -1.28 2.08
N ARG A 42 -13.27 -1.64 1.11
CA ARG A 42 -14.73 -1.55 1.26
C ARG A 42 -15.28 -2.83 1.90
N ALA A 43 -15.84 -2.70 3.10
CA ALA A 43 -16.62 -3.78 3.72
C ALA A 43 -17.88 -4.12 2.88
N PRO A 44 -18.31 -5.39 2.84
CA PRO A 44 -19.51 -5.79 2.09
C PRO A 44 -20.77 -5.17 2.72
N ARG A 45 -21.58 -4.51 1.89
CA ARG A 45 -22.86 -3.93 2.31
C ARG A 45 -23.93 -5.02 2.47
N THR A 46 -24.04 -5.55 3.68
CA THR A 46 -25.21 -6.32 4.12
C THR A 46 -25.78 -5.67 5.38
N LEU A 47 -26.81 -4.84 5.20
CA LEU A 47 -27.78 -4.41 6.21
C LEU A 47 -28.83 -3.56 5.47
N SER A 48 -30.03 -4.11 5.32
CA SER A 48 -31.18 -3.41 4.74
C SER A 48 -31.56 -2.22 5.62
N ALA A 49 -31.42 -1.01 5.09
CA ALA A 49 -31.72 0.21 5.82
C ALA A 49 -33.24 0.45 5.88
N SER A 50 -33.83 0.21 7.05
CA SER A 50 -35.19 0.65 7.38
C SER A 50 -35.18 1.44 8.70
N SER A 51 -35.69 2.67 8.63
CA SER A 51 -36.10 3.54 9.75
C SER A 51 -35.01 4.27 10.56
N SER A 52 -34.77 5.52 10.16
CA SER A 52 -34.71 6.71 11.05
C SER A 52 -33.94 6.61 12.38
N SER A 53 -32.62 6.43 12.31
CA SER A 53 -31.67 7.01 13.27
C SER A 53 -30.28 6.99 12.65
N SER A 54 -29.69 8.16 12.37
CA SER A 54 -28.41 8.31 11.67
C SER A 54 -27.21 7.97 12.57
N ASN A 55 -27.15 6.73 13.06
CA ASN A 55 -25.98 6.19 13.75
C ASN A 55 -24.85 5.96 12.74
N CYS A 56 -24.08 7.02 12.46
CA CYS A 56 -22.82 6.93 11.72
C CYS A 56 -21.83 6.06 12.51
N ARG A 57 -21.68 4.80 12.07
CA ARG A 57 -20.71 3.86 12.66
C ARG A 57 -19.34 4.07 12.04
N TYR A 58 -18.34 4.22 12.89
CA TYR A 58 -16.93 4.37 12.52
C TYR A 58 -16.06 3.43 13.35
N LEU A 59 -14.91 3.02 12.81
CA LEU A 59 -13.92 2.22 13.50
C LEU A 59 -12.94 3.13 14.26
N VAL A 60 -12.40 2.62 15.38
CA VAL A 60 -11.38 3.32 16.18
C VAL A 60 -10.26 2.35 16.52
N LYS A 61 -9.02 2.75 16.28
CA LYS A 61 -7.83 1.98 16.67
C LYS A 61 -7.70 1.98 18.19
N ARG A 62 -7.77 0.80 18.82
CA ARG A 62 -7.61 0.60 20.28
C ARG A 62 -6.24 0.02 20.67
N PHE A 63 -5.24 0.19 19.80
CA PHE A 63 -3.87 -0.28 20.01
C PHE A 63 -2.85 0.76 19.52
N ASN A 64 -1.63 0.68 20.05
CA ASN A 64 -0.53 1.53 19.61
C ASN A 64 0.20 0.88 18.43
N LEU A 65 0.53 1.69 17.42
CA LEU A 65 1.45 1.27 16.36
C LEU A 65 2.89 1.35 16.89
N PRO A 66 3.81 0.52 16.40
CA PRO A 66 5.23 0.65 16.71
C PRO A 66 5.77 1.99 16.20
N ASN A 67 6.72 2.57 16.93
CA ASN A 67 7.51 3.67 16.39
C ASN A 67 8.50 3.15 15.34
N SER A 68 8.90 4.01 14.40
CA SER A 68 9.79 3.66 13.29
C SER A 68 11.12 3.05 13.73
N TYR A 69 11.68 3.49 14.86
CA TYR A 69 12.92 2.95 15.43
C TYR A 69 12.80 1.49 15.91
N ASN A 70 11.61 1.08 16.35
CA ASN A 70 11.34 -0.29 16.81
C ASN A 70 10.91 -1.24 15.69
N ILE A 71 10.45 -0.73 14.54
CA ILE A 71 9.98 -1.57 13.41
C ILE A 71 11.06 -2.57 12.95
N PRO A 72 12.33 -2.20 12.70
CA PRO A 72 13.35 -3.17 12.27
C PRO A 72 13.55 -4.32 13.27
N LYS A 73 13.55 -4.02 14.58
CA LYS A 73 13.69 -5.03 15.64
C LYS A 73 12.47 -5.96 15.72
N LEU A 74 11.27 -5.42 15.49
CA LEU A 74 10.03 -6.20 15.46
C LEU A 74 9.94 -7.07 14.21
N VAL A 75 10.35 -6.55 13.05
CA VAL A 75 10.42 -7.30 11.79
C VAL A 75 11.47 -8.41 11.89
N ASP A 76 12.63 -8.19 12.49
CA ASP A 76 13.58 -9.29 12.70
C ASP A 76 13.03 -10.35 13.68
N ALA A 77 12.48 -9.94 14.82
CA ALA A 77 11.99 -10.87 15.84
C ALA A 77 10.72 -11.64 15.43
N LYS A 78 9.83 -11.05 14.62
CA LYS A 78 8.50 -11.61 14.28
C LYS A 78 8.28 -11.86 12.79
N LYS A 79 9.22 -11.48 11.94
CA LYS A 79 9.19 -11.54 10.45
C LYS A 79 8.08 -10.71 9.78
N VAL A 80 7.15 -10.13 10.55
CA VAL A 80 6.07 -9.23 10.09
C VAL A 80 5.78 -8.15 11.13
N CYS A 81 5.48 -6.92 10.70
CA CYS A 81 5.13 -5.80 11.55
C CYS A 81 4.15 -4.83 10.86
N LEU A 82 3.07 -4.42 11.55
CA LEU A 82 2.17 -3.37 11.05
C LEU A 82 2.81 -2.00 11.32
N GLU A 83 3.27 -1.32 10.27
CA GLU A 83 3.93 -0.01 10.33
C GLU A 83 2.91 1.12 10.48
N SER A 84 1.90 1.16 9.62
CA SER A 84 0.89 2.22 9.58
C SER A 84 -0.52 1.66 9.48
N LEU A 85 -1.49 2.41 10.01
CA LEU A 85 -2.92 2.12 9.85
C LEU A 85 -3.72 3.42 9.88
N THR A 86 -4.37 3.70 8.75
CA THR A 86 -5.37 4.74 8.54
C THR A 86 -6.77 4.10 8.59
N ILE A 87 -7.73 4.84 9.16
CA ILE A 87 -9.13 4.41 9.27
C ILE A 87 -10.02 5.49 8.67
N LEU A 88 -10.94 5.10 7.80
CA LEU A 88 -11.95 5.99 7.21
C LEU A 88 -13.32 5.30 7.25
N ASP A 89 -14.20 5.77 8.12
CA ASP A 89 -15.49 5.15 8.47
C ASP A 89 -15.33 3.68 8.89
N LEU A 90 -15.68 2.75 7.99
CA LEU A 90 -15.56 1.30 8.16
C LEU A 90 -14.44 0.67 7.31
N SER A 91 -13.61 1.52 6.70
CA SER A 91 -12.49 1.15 5.84
C SER A 91 -11.17 1.22 6.62
N LEU A 92 -10.30 0.25 6.40
CA LEU A 92 -8.95 0.19 6.98
C LEU A 92 -7.92 0.21 5.84
N THR A 93 -6.81 0.93 6.02
CA THR A 93 -5.70 0.93 5.06
C THR A 93 -4.40 0.99 5.84
N GLY A 94 -3.42 0.12 5.57
CA GLY A 94 -2.19 0.08 6.34
C GLY A 94 -1.01 -0.52 5.59
N VAL A 95 0.20 -0.19 6.05
CA VAL A 95 1.46 -0.73 5.53
C VAL A 95 1.98 -1.79 6.50
N ILE A 96 2.37 -2.94 5.95
CA ILE A 96 2.94 -4.06 6.69
C ILE A 96 4.35 -4.26 6.18
N ARG A 97 5.35 -4.20 7.08
CA ARG A 97 6.73 -4.54 6.78
C ARG A 97 6.98 -6.01 7.04
N VAL A 98 7.73 -6.65 6.15
CA VAL A 98 8.11 -8.05 6.26
C VAL A 98 9.61 -8.25 6.11
N ALA A 99 10.12 -9.27 6.80
CA ALA A 99 11.51 -9.67 6.65
C ALA A 99 11.68 -10.37 5.29
N ASN A 100 12.78 -10.07 4.60
CA ASN A 100 13.08 -10.72 3.32
C ASN A 100 13.62 -12.15 3.53
N VAL A 101 12.71 -13.09 3.83
CA VAL A 101 13.03 -14.51 4.12
C VAL A 101 13.09 -15.40 2.86
N ALA A 102 12.48 -14.95 1.76
CA ALA A 102 12.38 -15.64 0.48
C ALA A 102 12.00 -14.62 -0.61
N PHE A 103 12.19 -14.96 -1.89
CA PHE A 103 11.73 -14.12 -3.01
C PHE A 103 10.20 -13.98 -3.00
N GLU A 104 9.47 -15.09 -3.16
CA GLU A 104 8.02 -15.08 -3.04
C GLU A 104 7.59 -15.07 -1.58
N LYS A 105 6.77 -14.09 -1.21
CA LYS A 105 6.19 -13.95 0.13
C LYS A 105 4.69 -13.68 -0.01
N GLN A 106 3.89 -14.34 0.84
CA GLN A 106 2.44 -14.21 0.82
C GLN A 106 1.96 -13.68 2.18
N VAL A 107 1.41 -12.46 2.20
CA VAL A 107 1.00 -11.76 3.41
C VAL A 107 -0.51 -11.67 3.46
N HIS A 108 -1.10 -12.07 4.57
CA HIS A 108 -2.55 -12.10 4.77
C HIS A 108 -2.93 -11.38 6.07
N VAL A 109 -3.94 -10.51 6.00
CA VAL A 109 -4.57 -9.89 7.16
C VAL A 109 -5.83 -10.66 7.50
N ARG A 110 -5.88 -11.23 8.71
CA ARG A 110 -7.04 -11.95 9.24
C ARG A 110 -7.77 -11.08 10.26
N TYR A 111 -9.10 -10.97 10.13
CA TYR A 111 -9.94 -10.25 11.09
C TYR A 111 -11.24 -11.01 11.39
N THR A 112 -11.90 -10.64 12.48
CA THR A 112 -13.17 -11.18 12.98
C THR A 112 -14.10 -10.02 13.38
N LEU A 113 -15.41 -10.26 13.40
CA LEU A 113 -16.42 -9.35 13.97
C LEU A 113 -17.23 -10.02 15.09
N ASP A 114 -16.91 -11.27 15.45
CA ASP A 114 -17.70 -12.16 16.31
C ASP A 114 -16.85 -12.89 17.37
N GLY A 115 -15.74 -12.28 17.79
CA GLY A 115 -14.89 -12.82 18.86
C GLY A 115 -14.03 -14.02 18.42
N TRP A 116 -13.68 -14.11 17.14
CA TRP A 116 -12.95 -15.21 16.48
C TRP A 116 -13.75 -16.51 16.29
N ALA A 117 -15.08 -16.48 16.43
CA ALA A 117 -15.93 -17.60 16.02
C ALA A 117 -15.90 -17.82 14.50
N THR A 118 -15.83 -16.73 13.73
CA THR A 118 -15.49 -16.74 12.30
C THR A 118 -14.37 -15.74 12.01
N TRP A 119 -13.72 -15.90 10.85
CA TRP A 119 -12.71 -14.95 10.38
C TRP A 119 -12.79 -14.75 8.87
N THR A 120 -12.33 -13.58 8.43
CA THR A 120 -12.11 -13.24 7.02
C THR A 120 -10.62 -12.98 6.81
N GLU A 121 -10.07 -13.45 5.69
CA GLU A 121 -8.69 -13.19 5.29
C GLU A 121 -8.63 -12.34 4.03
N VAL A 122 -7.74 -11.35 4.04
CA VAL A 122 -7.48 -10.45 2.91
C VAL A 122 -5.99 -10.53 2.59
N ARG A 123 -5.64 -10.88 1.35
CA ARG A 123 -4.25 -10.87 0.88
C ARG A 123 -3.76 -9.43 0.71
N ALA A 124 -2.59 -9.12 1.23
CA ALA A 124 -1.93 -7.83 0.98
C ALA A 124 -1.17 -7.86 -0.36
N SER A 125 -1.07 -6.68 -1.00
CA SER A 125 -0.23 -6.46 -2.18
C SER A 125 1.16 -5.97 -1.79
N PHE A 126 2.17 -6.41 -2.54
CA PHE A 126 3.53 -5.87 -2.46
C PHE A 126 3.57 -4.43 -3.00
N ILE A 127 4.60 -3.67 -2.61
CA ILE A 127 4.83 -2.27 -3.02
C ILE A 127 6.24 -2.20 -3.62
N ASP A 128 6.36 -2.07 -4.95
CA ASP A 128 7.64 -2.20 -5.67
C ASP A 128 8.76 -1.24 -5.24
N SER A 129 8.45 -0.17 -4.51
CA SER A 129 9.41 0.80 -3.99
C SER A 129 9.77 0.64 -2.49
N SER A 130 9.23 -0.38 -1.79
CA SER A 130 9.48 -0.55 -0.35
C SER A 130 10.71 -1.40 0.00
N SER A 131 11.27 -2.13 -0.97
CA SER A 131 12.43 -2.99 -0.74
C SER A 131 13.71 -2.19 -0.57
N ASN A 132 14.33 -2.27 0.60
CA ASN A 132 15.63 -1.67 0.90
C ASN A 132 16.74 -2.74 0.96
N GLY A 133 16.54 -3.88 0.30
CA GLY A 133 17.42 -5.06 0.36
C GLY A 133 17.32 -5.89 1.64
N ALA A 134 17.14 -5.23 2.80
CA ALA A 134 17.01 -5.90 4.11
C ALA A 134 15.56 -6.25 4.48
N ASN A 135 14.60 -5.38 4.15
CA ASN A 135 13.17 -5.53 4.42
C ASN A 135 12.35 -5.06 3.22
N ASP A 136 11.14 -5.60 3.12
CA ASP A 136 10.10 -5.28 2.14
C ASP A 136 8.90 -4.63 2.85
#